data_AF-A0A350I539-F1
#
_entry.id   AF-A0A350I539-F1
#
_cell.length_a   1.000
_cell.length_b   1.000
_cell.length_c   1.000
_cell.angle_alpha   90.00
_cell.angle_beta   90.00
_cell.angle_gamma   90.00
#
_symmetry.space_group_name_H-M   'P 1'
#
loop_
_entity.id
_entity.type
_entity.pdbx_description
1 polymer ?
#
loop_
_entity_poly.entity_id
_entity_poly.type
_entity_poly.pdbx_seq_one_letter_code
_entity_poly.pdbx_strand_id
1 'polypeptide(L)'
;RPEVYLGSADWMPRNFFKRIETVFPVEDGNIRDRLINEVLELSLEDNVKARNMRSDGSYVRALPEKKSKLIRSQASFMGLSQRSNRDRFSKRSKQRGRYSTMTVKKKP
;
A
#
# COMPACT_ATOMS: atom_id res chain seq x y z
N ARG A 1 21.77 -2.94 -4.74
CA ARG A 1 20.29 -2.80 -4.66
C ARG A 1 19.99 -1.45 -4.01
N PRO A 2 18.92 -0.74 -4.38
CA PRO A 2 18.60 0.55 -3.77
C PRO A 2 18.32 0.40 -2.28
N GLU A 3 18.75 1.38 -1.49
CA GLU A 3 18.36 1.51 -0.09
C GLU A 3 16.98 2.18 -0.02
N VAL A 4 16.12 1.70 0.88
CA VAL A 4 14.80 2.28 1.10
C VAL A 4 14.63 2.52 2.59
N TYR A 5 14.20 3.73 2.90
CA TYR A 5 13.89 4.15 4.26
C TYR A 5 12.41 4.51 4.33
N LEU A 6 11.80 4.20 5.46
CA LEU A 6 10.49 4.71 5.82
C LEU A 6 10.66 5.67 6.99
N GLY A 7 9.92 6.77 6.97
CA GLY A 7 10.03 7.78 8.00
C GLY A 7 8.80 8.67 8.11
N SER A 8 8.70 9.35 9.25
CA SER A 8 7.61 10.28 9.54
C SER A 8 7.90 11.71 9.07
N ALA A 9 9.17 12.05 8.85
CA ALA A 9 9.60 13.38 8.45
C ALA A 9 9.37 13.66 6.95
N ASP A 10 8.97 14.90 6.66
CA ASP A 10 9.12 15.51 5.34
C ASP A 10 10.35 16.45 5.32
N TRP A 11 10.68 16.99 4.15
CA TRP A 11 11.81 17.90 3.98
C TRP A 11 11.46 19.36 4.30
N MET A 12 10.99 19.61 5.52
CA MET A 12 10.80 20.98 5.99
C MET A 12 11.60 21.26 7.27
N PRO A 13 12.16 22.48 7.44
CA PRO A 13 12.99 22.82 8.60
C PRO A 13 12.34 22.48 9.95
N ARG A 14 11.02 22.59 10.04
CA ARG A 14 10.28 22.23 11.26
C ARG A 14 10.44 20.76 11.63
N ASN A 15 10.53 19.85 10.66
CA ASN A 15 10.67 18.41 10.89
C ASN A 15 12.12 18.05 11.20
N PHE A 16 13.10 18.83 10.73
CA PHE A 16 14.51 18.62 11.06
C PHE A 16 14.95 19.18 12.41
N PHE A 17 14.39 20.33 12.83
CA PHE A 17 14.93 21.06 14.00
C PHE A 17 13.97 21.19 15.17
N LYS A 18 12.66 20.99 14.95
CA LYS A 18 11.64 21.32 15.95
C LYS A 18 10.73 20.15 16.32
N ARG A 19 10.78 19.03 15.60
CA ARG A 19 9.94 17.85 15.82
C ARG A 19 10.81 16.63 16.09
N ILE A 20 10.28 15.73 16.90
CA ILE A 20 10.84 14.39 17.06
C ILE A 20 10.27 13.54 15.92
N GLU A 21 11.15 13.02 15.08
CA GLU A 21 10.81 12.22 13.90
C GLU A 21 11.56 10.89 13.95
N THR A 22 11.04 9.87 13.28
CA THR A 22 11.69 8.56 13.16
C THR A 22 11.88 8.20 11.71
N VAL A 23 13.06 7.69 11.37
CA VAL A 23 13.41 7.14 10.06
C VAL A 23 14.16 5.84 10.29
N PHE A 24 13.83 4.79 9.55
CA PHE A 24 14.49 3.48 9.68
C PHE A 24 14.65 2.80 8.31
N PRO A 25 15.71 1.99 8.14
CA PRO A 25 15.95 1.26 6.91
C PRO A 25 14.99 0.07 6.76
N VAL A 26 14.64 -0.25 5.52
CA VAL A 26 13.92 -1.48 5.15
C VAL A 26 14.94 -2.54 4.74
N GLU A 27 15.28 -3.40 5.68
CA GLU A 27 16.32 -4.44 5.51
C GLU A 27 15.86 -5.59 4.62
N ASP A 28 14.62 -6.06 4.82
CA ASP A 28 14.03 -7.18 4.08
C ASP A 28 13.88 -6.84 2.59
N GLY A 29 14.50 -7.64 1.74
CA GLY A 29 14.51 -7.43 0.29
C GLY A 29 13.13 -7.55 -0.36
N ASN A 30 12.28 -8.46 0.09
CA ASN A 30 10.94 -8.64 -0.47
C ASN A 30 10.04 -7.45 -0.13
N ILE A 31 10.14 -6.92 1.10
CA ILE A 31 9.40 -5.72 1.50
C ILE A 31 9.88 -4.53 0.66
N ARG A 32 11.20 -4.41 0.46
CA ARG A 32 11.79 -3.34 -0.33
C ARG A 32 11.34 -3.37 -1.79
N ASP A 33 11.37 -4.54 -2.42
CA ASP A 33 10.91 -4.73 -3.79
C ASP A 33 9.41 -4.43 -3.93
N ARG A 34 8.61 -4.78 -2.92
CA ARG A 34 7.19 -4.42 -2.87
C ARG A 34 6.96 -2.91 -2.75
N LEU A 35 7.73 -2.22 -1.92
CA LEU A 35 7.62 -0.77 -1.77
C LEU A 35 7.94 -0.04 -3.08
N ILE A 36 8.96 -0.50 -3.82
CA ILE A 36 9.39 0.12 -5.07
C ILE A 36 8.42 -0.23 -6.22
N ASN A 37 8.26 -1.53 -6.50
CA ASN A 37 7.60 -2.02 -7.72
C ASN A 37 6.08 -2.15 -7.58
N GLU A 38 5.52 -2.01 -6.38
CA GLU A 38 4.06 -2.02 -6.17
C GLU A 38 3.59 -0.67 -5.66
N VAL A 39 4.10 -0.22 -4.50
CA VAL A 39 3.55 0.98 -3.86
C VAL A 39 3.96 2.27 -4.57
N LEU A 40 5.26 2.47 -4.77
CA LEU A 40 5.78 3.69 -5.40
C LEU A 40 5.39 3.76 -6.87
N GLU A 41 5.60 2.67 -7.63
CA GLU A 41 5.25 2.59 -9.05
C GLU A 41 3.76 2.90 -9.29
N LEU A 42 2.83 2.24 -8.60
CA LEU A 42 1.39 2.53 -8.75
C LEU A 42 1.00 3.96 -8.35
N SER A 43 1.75 4.59 -7.44
CA SER A 43 1.50 5.99 -7.05
C SER A 43 1.96 6.96 -8.14
N LEU A 44 3.08 6.66 -8.79
CA LEU A 44 3.65 7.46 -9.88
C LEU A 44 2.87 7.28 -11.20
N GLU A 45 2.29 6.11 -11.43
CA GLU A 45 1.44 5.81 -12.60
C GLU A 45 0.02 6.40 -12.50
N ASP A 46 -0.37 6.98 -11.36
CA ASP A 46 -1.71 7.53 -11.19
C ASP A 46 -1.97 8.63 -12.22
N ASN A 47 -2.94 8.40 -13.12
CA ASN A 47 -3.31 9.33 -14.17
C ASN A 47 -4.76 9.83 -14.03
N VAL A 48 -5.39 9.54 -12.89
CA VAL A 48 -6.76 9.96 -12.59
C VAL A 48 -6.76 11.11 -11.60
N LYS A 49 -5.92 11.08 -10.57
CA LYS A 49 -5.89 12.05 -9.47
C LYS A 49 -4.56 12.78 -9.34
N ALA A 50 -3.47 12.29 -9.97
CA ALA A 50 -2.19 12.99 -9.93
C ALA A 50 -2.26 14.40 -10.50
N ARG A 51 -1.39 15.26 -9.98
CA ARG A 51 -1.17 16.62 -10.46
C ARG A 51 0.32 16.88 -10.60
N ASN A 52 0.71 17.39 -11.76
CA ASN A 52 2.08 17.79 -12.05
C ASN A 52 2.27 19.22 -11.58
N MET A 53 3.27 19.43 -10.73
CA MET A 53 3.73 20.76 -10.35
C MET A 53 4.55 21.34 -11.51
N ARG A 54 4.23 22.58 -11.90
CA ARG A 54 5.00 23.35 -12.87
C ARG A 54 6.05 24.21 -12.16
N SER A 55 6.99 24.75 -12.93
CA SER A 55 8.05 25.62 -12.41
C SER A 55 7.52 26.91 -11.75
N ASP A 56 6.32 27.35 -12.11
CA ASP A 56 5.62 28.50 -11.51
C ASP A 56 4.87 28.15 -10.21
N GLY A 57 4.96 26.90 -9.74
CA GLY A 57 4.28 26.40 -8.55
C GLY A 57 2.81 26.04 -8.77
N SER A 58 2.27 26.24 -9.98
CA SER A 58 0.91 25.82 -10.31
C SER A 58 0.81 24.29 -10.50
N TYR A 59 -0.37 23.74 -10.23
CA TYR A 59 -0.63 22.30 -10.35
C TYR A 59 -1.64 22.02 -11.45
N VAL A 60 -1.25 21.21 -12.42
CA VAL A 60 -2.14 20.72 -13.49
C VAL A 60 -2.42 19.25 -13.34
N ARG A 61 -3.66 18.84 -13.60
CA ARG A 61 -4.02 17.42 -13.52
C ARG A 61 -3.27 16.65 -14.60
N ALA A 62 -2.70 15.51 -14.24
CA ALA A 62 -2.19 14.57 -15.22
C ALA A 62 -3.37 14.09 -16.07
N LEU A 63 -3.34 14.34 -17.38
CA LEU A 63 -4.38 13.89 -18.29
C LEU A 63 -3.94 12.55 -18.91
N PRO A 64 -4.73 11.49 -18.77
CA PRO A 64 -4.43 10.22 -19.40
C PRO A 64 -4.53 10.37 -20.93
N GLU A 65 -3.65 9.69 -21.66
CA GLU A 65 -3.78 9.59 -23.10
C GLU A 65 -5.09 8.87 -23.47
N LYS A 66 -5.69 9.21 -24.63
CA LYS A 66 -7.03 8.75 -25.04
C LYS A 66 -7.24 7.22 -25.01
N LYS A 67 -6.18 6.43 -25.07
CA LYS A 67 -6.22 4.95 -25.03
C LYS A 67 -5.48 4.34 -23.85
N SER A 68 -4.96 5.17 -22.95
CA SER A 68 -4.26 4.67 -21.76
C SER A 68 -5.25 4.10 -20.75
N LYS A 69 -4.81 3.06 -20.03
CA LYS A 69 -5.56 2.52 -18.91
C LYS A 69 -5.67 3.59 -17.83
N LEU A 70 -6.87 3.78 -17.29
CA LEU A 70 -7.08 4.67 -16.15
C LEU A 70 -6.58 3.99 -14.87
N ILE A 71 -5.65 4.66 -14.18
CA ILE A 71 -5.02 4.19 -12.96
C ILE A 71 -5.30 5.21 -11.85
N ARG A 72 -5.99 4.75 -10.80
CA ARG A 72 -6.19 5.49 -9.55
C ARG A 72 -5.56 4.70 -8.41
N SER A 73 -4.38 5.12 -8.00
CA SER A 73 -3.51 4.47 -6.99
C SER A 73 -4.27 4.00 -5.75
N GLN A 74 -5.00 4.89 -5.09
CA GLN A 74 -5.77 4.58 -3.87
C GLN A 74 -6.82 3.49 -4.09
N ALA A 75 -7.51 3.48 -5.22
CA ALA A 75 -8.49 2.44 -5.54
C ALA A 75 -7.81 1.09 -5.76
N SER A 76 -6.66 1.09 -6.46
CA SER A 76 -5.81 -0.09 -6.63
C SER A 76 -5.34 -0.66 -5.30
N PHE A 77 -4.82 0.19 -4.38
CA PHE A 77 -4.38 -0.25 -3.05
C PHE A 77 -5.50 -0.83 -2.20
N MET A 78 -6.68 -0.23 -2.21
CA MET A 78 -7.86 -0.80 -1.53
C MET A 78 -8.19 -2.19 -2.08
N GLY A 79 -8.17 -2.37 -3.40
CA GLY A 79 -8.41 -3.67 -4.03
C GLY A 79 -7.34 -4.73 -3.71
N LEU A 80 -6.06 -4.34 -3.61
CA LEU A 80 -4.96 -5.23 -3.21
C LEU A 80 -5.09 -5.67 -1.75
N SER A 81 -5.45 -4.74 -0.85
CA SER A 81 -5.68 -5.02 0.57
C SER A 81 -6.86 -5.97 0.78
N GLN A 82 -7.98 -5.75 0.10
CA GLN A 82 -9.16 -6.61 0.18
C GLN A 82 -8.86 -8.05 -0.28
N ARG A 83 -8.12 -8.22 -1.38
CA ARG A 83 -7.68 -9.53 -1.87
C ARG A 83 -6.77 -10.24 -0.87
N SER A 84 -5.75 -9.54 -0.38
CA SER A 84 -4.83 -10.06 0.63
C SER A 84 -5.56 -10.48 1.91
N ASN A 85 -6.56 -9.70 2.34
CA ASN A 85 -7.39 -10.07 3.49
C ASN A 85 -8.21 -11.33 3.22
N ARG A 86 -8.89 -11.42 2.07
CA ARG A 86 -9.65 -12.63 1.69
C ARG A 86 -8.76 -13.88 1.71
N ASP A 87 -7.56 -13.81 1.16
CA ASP A 87 -6.62 -14.93 1.13
C ASP A 87 -6.17 -15.33 2.54
N ARG A 88 -5.90 -14.36 3.41
CA ARG A 88 -5.60 -14.62 4.83
C ARG A 88 -6.77 -15.29 5.55
N PHE A 89 -8.00 -14.83 5.35
CA PHE A 89 -9.18 -15.43 5.97
C PHE A 89 -9.45 -16.85 5.45
N SER A 90 -9.28 -17.09 4.15
CA SER A 90 -9.39 -18.42 3.52
C SER A 90 -8.34 -19.42 4.05
N LYS A 91 -7.09 -18.99 4.22
CA LYS A 91 -6.05 -19.84 4.84
C LYS A 91 -6.36 -20.15 6.31
N ARG A 92 -6.89 -19.19 7.05
CA ARG A 92 -7.23 -19.34 8.48
C ARG A 92 -8.45 -20.24 8.70
N SER A 93 -9.45 -20.21 7.81
CA SER A 93 -10.60 -21.13 7.86
C SER A 93 -10.18 -22.57 7.54
N LYS A 94 -9.30 -22.79 6.57
CA LYS A 94 -8.72 -24.11 6.28
C LYS A 94 -7.91 -24.69 7.45
N GLN A 95 -7.20 -23.87 8.21
CA GLN A 95 -6.46 -24.30 9.40
C GLN A 95 -7.37 -24.67 10.59
N ARG A 96 -8.60 -24.14 10.66
CA ARG A 96 -9.55 -24.39 11.75
C ARG A 96 -10.27 -25.75 11.69
N GLY A 97 -10.16 -26.49 10.58
CA GLY A 97 -10.77 -27.82 10.40
C GLY A 97 -10.14 -28.96 11.23
N ARG A 98 -9.32 -28.67 12.24
CA ARG A 98 -8.55 -29.66 13.01
C ARG A 98 -9.29 -30.25 14.21
N TYR A 99 -10.47 -29.75 14.55
CA TYR A 99 -11.29 -30.28 15.64
C TYR A 99 -12.51 -31.00 15.08
N SER A 100 -12.70 -32.26 15.50
CA SER A 100 -13.88 -33.08 15.19
C SER A 100 -15.15 -32.35 15.64
N THR A 101 -16.12 -32.21 14.74
CA THR A 101 -17.47 -31.73 15.05
C THR A 101 -18.09 -32.68 16.07
N MET A 102 -18.07 -32.33 17.36
CA MET A 102 -18.79 -33.10 18.38
C MET A 102 -20.30 -32.89 18.19
N THR A 103 -20.97 -33.90 17.65
CA THR A 103 -22.42 -33.96 17.60
C THR A 103 -22.96 -34.15 19.02
N VAL A 104 -23.40 -33.07 19.65
CA VAL A 104 -24.10 -33.16 20.94
C VAL A 104 -25.47 -33.77 20.69
N LYS A 105 -25.69 -35.02 21.12
CA LYS A 105 -27.03 -35.61 21.15
C LYS A 105 -27.91 -34.79 22.08
N LYS A 106 -28.99 -34.20 21.56
CA LYS A 106 -30.06 -33.64 22.38
C LYS A 106 -30.62 -34.77 23.26
N LYS A 107 -30.63 -34.55 24.57
CA LYS A 107 -31.27 -35.44 25.54
C LYS A 107 -32.80 -35.45 25.31
N PRO A 108 -33.46 -36.57 25.63
CA PRO A 108 -34.88 -36.79 25.39
C PRO A 108 -35.76 -35.80 26.15
#